data_AF-A0A4U9U003-F1
#
_entry.id   AF-A0A4U9U003-F1
#
_cell.length_a   1.000
_cell.length_b   1.000
_cell.length_c   1.000
_cell.angle_alpha   90.00
_cell.angle_beta   90.00
_cell.angle_gamma   90.00
#
_symmetry.space_group_name_H-M   'P 1'
#
loop_
_entity.id
_entity.type
_entity.pdbx_description
1 polymer ?
#
loop_
_entity_poly.entity_id
_entity_poly.type
_entity_poly.pdbx_seq_one_letter_code
_entity_poly.pdbx_strand_id
1 'polypeptide(L)'
;MDHLVDMLVQFERYVEADAPLSEVLPTVYRKNQQRYAGYTLRQLCQEMHDLYVSFDVKQLQKEMFRQDHFPRVMMNPQDANVEFIRDNVELVPIAQAAGRIAAEGALPYPPGVLCVVPGEVWGGAVQRYFLALEEGINRLPGFSPELQGVYIEKKDHGWKRIFGYMIKP
;
A
#
# COMPACT_ATOMS: atom_id res chain seq x y z
N MET A 1 -6.03 24.95 -19.78
CA MET A 1 -5.15 24.86 -18.60
C MET A 1 -5.74 25.66 -17.45
N ASP A 2 -6.31 26.82 -17.72
CA ASP A 2 -6.89 27.75 -16.74
C ASP A 2 -7.84 27.08 -15.74
N HIS A 3 -8.76 26.22 -16.21
CA HIS A 3 -9.67 25.50 -15.31
C HIS A 3 -8.94 24.60 -14.28
N LEU A 4 -7.85 23.93 -14.65
CA LEU A 4 -7.06 23.13 -13.70
C LEU A 4 -6.40 24.03 -12.66
N VAL A 5 -5.86 25.18 -13.09
CA VAL A 5 -5.24 26.15 -12.19
C VAL A 5 -6.26 26.71 -11.20
N ASP A 6 -7.46 27.08 -11.68
CA ASP A 6 -8.55 27.57 -10.83
C ASP A 6 -8.92 26.54 -9.75
N MET A 7 -9.00 25.25 -10.11
CA MET A 7 -9.29 24.18 -9.15
C MET A 7 -8.17 23.99 -8.11
N LEU A 8 -6.90 24.14 -8.51
CA LEU A 8 -5.77 24.07 -7.58
C LEU A 8 -5.77 25.25 -6.60
N VAL A 9 -6.01 26.46 -7.08
CA VAL A 9 -6.16 27.67 -6.24
C VAL A 9 -7.36 27.52 -5.30
N GLN A 10 -8.48 26.97 -5.78
CA GLN A 10 -9.64 26.70 -4.92
C GLN A 10 -9.29 25.70 -3.81
N PHE A 11 -8.57 24.62 -4.13
CA PHE A 11 -8.13 23.65 -3.14
C PHE A 11 -7.20 24.28 -2.10
N GLU A 12 -6.24 25.11 -2.52
CA GLU A 12 -5.36 25.85 -1.61
C GLU A 12 -6.17 26.70 -0.61
N ARG A 13 -7.18 27.43 -1.07
CA ARG A 13 -8.07 28.22 -0.19
C ARG A 13 -8.81 27.36 0.83
N TYR A 14 -9.25 26.15 0.45
CA TYR A 14 -9.87 25.21 1.39
C TYR A 14 -8.87 24.70 2.45
N VAL A 15 -7.61 24.46 2.06
CA VAL A 15 -6.55 24.09 3.01
C VAL A 15 -6.28 25.26 3.96
N GLU A 16 -6.14 26.48 3.44
CA GLU A 16 -5.88 27.67 4.24
C GLU A 16 -6.97 27.91 5.29
N ALA A 17 -8.24 27.83 4.87
CA ALA A 17 -9.42 28.03 5.72
C ALA A 17 -9.76 26.84 6.64
N ASP A 18 -9.02 25.73 6.55
CA ASP A 18 -9.31 24.46 7.22
C ASP A 18 -10.76 23.99 7.05
N ALA A 19 -11.22 23.98 5.80
CA ALA A 19 -12.61 23.71 5.48
C ALA A 19 -13.07 22.30 5.90
N PRO A 20 -14.36 22.10 6.20
CA PRO A 20 -14.90 20.78 6.53
C PRO A 20 -14.66 19.76 5.40
N LEU A 21 -14.24 18.54 5.76
CA LEU A 21 -13.97 17.49 4.78
C LEU A 21 -15.20 17.13 3.93
N SER A 22 -16.40 17.25 4.51
CA SER A 22 -17.67 17.04 3.82
C SER A 22 -17.92 17.99 2.65
N GLU A 23 -17.32 19.19 2.69
CA GLU A 23 -17.40 20.19 1.62
C GLU A 23 -16.35 19.93 0.54
N VAL A 24 -15.11 19.65 0.94
CA VAL A 24 -13.98 19.48 0.01
C VAL A 24 -14.01 18.14 -0.71
N LEU A 25 -14.28 17.04 0.01
CA LEU A 25 -14.28 15.66 -0.53
C LEU A 25 -15.62 14.94 -0.23
N PRO A 26 -16.76 15.43 -0.78
CA PRO A 26 -18.10 14.98 -0.39
C PRO A 26 -18.36 13.49 -0.67
N THR A 27 -17.74 12.93 -1.71
CA THR A 27 -17.90 11.51 -2.06
C THR A 27 -17.16 10.60 -1.08
N VAL A 28 -15.93 10.97 -0.68
CA VAL A 28 -15.15 10.20 0.31
C VAL A 28 -15.83 10.28 1.67
N TYR A 29 -16.28 11.48 2.07
CA TYR A 29 -17.00 11.70 3.32
C TYR A 29 -18.26 10.84 3.41
N ARG A 30 -19.15 10.90 2.40
CA ARG A 30 -20.42 10.13 2.42
C ARG A 30 -20.21 8.63 2.50
N LYS A 31 -19.20 8.09 1.81
CA LYS A 31 -18.89 6.64 1.85
C LYS A 31 -18.31 6.19 3.20
N ASN A 32 -17.71 7.09 3.96
CA ASN A 32 -16.97 6.78 5.18
C ASN A 32 -17.38 7.70 6.35
N GLN A 33 -18.66 8.06 6.42
CA GLN A 33 -19.15 9.12 7.31
C GLN A 33 -18.87 8.84 8.78
N GLN A 34 -18.99 7.58 9.22
CA GLN A 34 -18.66 7.18 10.59
C GLN A 34 -17.19 7.47 10.95
N ARG A 35 -16.27 7.31 9.99
CA ARG A 35 -14.83 7.49 10.18
C ARG A 35 -14.42 8.96 10.16
N TYR A 36 -15.06 9.78 9.32
CA TYR A 36 -14.65 11.16 9.09
C TYR A 36 -15.65 12.21 9.61
N ALA A 37 -16.59 11.83 10.48
CA ALA A 37 -17.54 12.77 11.07
C ALA A 37 -16.81 13.92 11.77
N GLY A 38 -17.14 15.15 11.41
CA GLY A 38 -16.53 16.36 11.98
C GLY A 38 -15.10 16.64 11.55
N TYR A 39 -14.52 15.88 10.60
CA TYR A 39 -13.16 16.12 10.14
C TYR A 39 -13.05 17.42 9.34
N THR A 40 -11.93 18.10 9.52
CA THR A 40 -11.48 19.18 8.64
C THR A 40 -10.44 18.67 7.63
N LEU A 41 -10.19 19.46 6.58
CA LEU A 41 -9.21 19.11 5.57
C LEU A 41 -7.79 19.01 6.17
N ARG A 42 -7.36 19.95 7.02
CA ARG A 42 -6.01 19.90 7.62
C ARG A 42 -5.85 18.71 8.54
N GLN A 43 -6.90 18.34 9.28
CA GLN A 43 -6.85 17.15 10.14
C GLN A 43 -6.57 15.89 9.31
N LEU A 44 -7.27 15.71 8.19
CA LEU A 44 -7.02 14.57 7.30
C LEU A 44 -5.61 14.65 6.68
N CYS A 45 -5.20 15.81 6.18
CA CYS A 45 -3.88 15.99 5.59
C CYS A 45 -2.76 15.65 6.59
N GLN A 46 -2.88 16.13 7.83
CA GLN A 46 -1.90 15.86 8.88
C GLN A 46 -1.89 14.38 9.26
N GLU A 47 -3.05 13.75 9.42
CA GLU A 47 -3.12 12.32 9.75
C GLU A 47 -2.49 11.46 8.64
N MET A 48 -2.78 11.75 7.38
CA MET A 48 -2.15 11.07 6.25
C MET A 48 -0.63 11.27 6.26
N HIS A 49 -0.18 12.51 6.46
CA HIS A 49 1.25 12.83 6.52
C HIS A 49 1.97 12.07 7.66
N ASP A 50 1.43 12.15 8.87
CA ASP A 50 2.01 11.52 10.06
C ASP A 50 2.07 10.00 9.91
N LEU A 51 1.08 9.39 9.27
CA LEU A 51 1.11 7.96 8.96
C LEU A 51 2.32 7.62 8.08
N TYR A 52 2.49 8.29 6.94
CA TYR A 52 3.61 8.03 6.04
C TYR A 52 4.98 8.32 6.69
N VAL A 53 5.06 9.35 7.54
CA VAL A 53 6.27 9.68 8.32
C VAL A 53 6.58 8.58 9.35
N SER A 54 5.57 8.07 10.06
CA SER A 54 5.76 7.06 11.11
C SER A 54 6.36 5.75 10.61
N PHE A 55 6.14 5.41 9.34
CA PHE A 55 6.72 4.23 8.68
C PHE A 55 7.99 4.53 7.88
N ASP A 56 8.42 5.80 7.81
CA ASP A 56 9.52 6.27 6.98
C ASP A 56 9.38 5.81 5.51
N VAL A 57 8.19 5.99 4.94
CA VAL A 57 7.85 5.46 3.61
C VAL A 57 8.78 5.97 2.52
N LYS A 58 9.25 7.23 2.63
CA LYS A 58 10.23 7.80 1.70
C LYS A 58 11.53 6.99 1.69
N GLN A 59 12.04 6.62 2.86
CA GLN A 59 13.26 5.83 2.96
C GLN A 59 13.03 4.40 2.46
N LEU A 60 11.89 3.79 2.79
CA LEU A 60 11.54 2.45 2.29
C LEU A 60 11.46 2.43 0.75
N GLN A 61 10.80 3.42 0.14
CA GLN A 61 10.75 3.55 -1.32
C GLN A 61 12.14 3.69 -1.94
N LYS A 62 13.07 4.37 -1.29
CA LYS A 62 14.46 4.44 -1.76
C LYS A 62 15.15 3.09 -1.63
N GLU A 63 15.08 2.46 -0.48
CA GLU A 63 15.74 1.17 -0.18
C GLU A 63 15.25 0.05 -1.09
N MET A 64 13.95 -0.05 -1.36
CA MET A 64 13.40 -1.08 -2.27
C MET A 64 14.08 -1.12 -3.65
N PHE A 65 14.65 -0.01 -4.11
CA PHE A 65 15.31 0.11 -5.42
C PHE A 65 16.81 0.44 -5.31
N ARG A 66 17.44 0.10 -4.19
CA ARG A 66 18.91 0.12 -4.04
C ARG A 66 19.45 -1.30 -4.07
N GLN A 67 20.52 -1.50 -4.83
CA GLN A 67 21.16 -2.81 -5.00
C GLN A 67 21.47 -3.52 -3.68
N ASP A 68 21.95 -2.78 -2.68
CA ASP A 68 22.30 -3.33 -1.35
C ASP A 68 21.09 -3.86 -0.55
N HIS A 69 19.87 -3.53 -0.98
CA HIS A 69 18.62 -3.82 -0.28
C HIS A 69 17.66 -4.66 -1.12
N PHE A 70 18.08 -5.11 -2.31
CA PHE A 70 17.21 -5.96 -3.13
C PHE A 70 16.86 -7.25 -2.40
N PRO A 71 15.61 -7.74 -2.58
CA PRO A 71 15.24 -9.08 -2.17
C PRO A 71 16.23 -10.13 -2.70
N ARG A 72 16.53 -11.14 -1.89
CA ARG A 72 17.41 -12.23 -2.31
C ARG A 72 16.68 -13.11 -3.32
N VAL A 73 17.28 -13.32 -4.48
CA VAL A 73 16.81 -14.31 -5.46
C VAL A 73 17.17 -15.71 -4.97
N MET A 74 16.17 -16.57 -4.76
CA MET A 74 16.34 -17.98 -4.34
C MET A 74 15.91 -18.96 -5.43
N MET A 75 15.05 -18.52 -6.33
CA MET A 75 14.54 -19.28 -7.46
C MET A 75 14.49 -18.32 -8.66
N ASN A 76 14.74 -18.81 -9.87
CA ASN A 76 14.54 -17.95 -11.03
C ASN A 76 13.02 -17.79 -11.29
N PRO A 77 12.59 -16.68 -11.93
CA PRO A 77 11.17 -16.41 -12.09
C PRO A 77 10.39 -17.47 -12.91
N GLN A 78 11.06 -18.16 -13.82
CA GLN A 78 10.44 -19.22 -14.63
C GLN A 78 10.08 -20.43 -13.75
N ASP A 79 11.00 -20.88 -12.90
CA ASP A 79 10.75 -21.97 -11.96
C ASP A 79 9.68 -21.59 -10.94
N ALA A 80 9.70 -20.36 -10.43
CA ALA A 80 8.66 -19.88 -9.52
C ALA A 80 7.27 -19.90 -10.18
N ASN A 81 7.19 -19.53 -11.46
CA ASN A 81 5.95 -19.61 -12.23
C ASN A 81 5.53 -21.08 -12.50
N VAL A 82 6.46 -21.99 -12.73
CA VAL A 82 6.14 -23.44 -12.86
C VAL A 82 5.53 -23.97 -11.56
N GLU A 83 6.11 -23.62 -10.41
CA GLU A 83 5.57 -24.02 -9.11
C GLU A 83 4.21 -23.39 -8.82
N PHE A 84 3.99 -22.13 -9.21
CA PHE A 84 2.69 -21.47 -9.14
C PHE A 84 1.63 -22.19 -9.98
N ILE A 85 1.93 -22.53 -11.24
CA ILE A 85 1.01 -23.26 -12.13
C ILE A 85 0.70 -24.67 -11.60
N ARG A 86 1.64 -25.29 -10.89
CA ARG A 86 1.47 -26.61 -10.26
C ARG A 86 0.70 -26.60 -8.95
N ASP A 87 0.24 -25.43 -8.48
CA ASP A 87 -0.43 -25.25 -7.18
C ASP A 87 0.48 -25.61 -5.99
N ASN A 88 1.80 -25.51 -6.18
CA ASN A 88 2.81 -25.68 -5.13
C ASN A 88 3.01 -24.39 -4.32
N VAL A 89 1.90 -23.69 -4.07
CA VAL A 89 1.89 -22.38 -3.42
C VAL A 89 0.87 -22.33 -2.30
N GLU A 90 1.10 -21.42 -1.36
CA GLU A 90 0.16 -21.09 -0.31
C GLU A 90 -0.01 -19.58 -0.16
N LEU A 91 -1.21 -19.16 0.23
CA LEU A 91 -1.54 -17.76 0.45
C LEU A 91 -1.15 -17.36 1.88
N VAL A 92 -0.15 -16.49 2.02
CA VAL A 92 0.44 -16.12 3.32
C VAL A 92 0.24 -14.62 3.58
N PRO A 93 -0.15 -14.20 4.80
CA PRO A 93 -0.15 -12.78 5.15
C PRO A 93 1.24 -12.17 4.97
N ILE A 94 1.36 -10.99 4.37
CA ILE A 94 2.66 -10.33 4.15
C ILE A 94 3.40 -10.08 5.47
N ALA A 95 2.67 -9.88 6.58
CA ALA A 95 3.26 -9.81 7.92
C ALA A 95 4.04 -11.07 8.34
N GLN A 96 3.74 -12.22 7.75
CA GLN A 96 4.36 -13.52 8.03
C GLN A 96 5.20 -14.05 6.85
N ALA A 97 5.35 -13.26 5.78
CA ALA A 97 6.05 -13.67 4.57
C ALA A 97 7.59 -13.60 4.67
N ALA A 98 8.15 -13.04 5.75
CA ALA A 98 9.59 -12.89 5.92
C ALA A 98 10.32 -14.24 5.72
N GLY A 99 11.29 -14.29 4.81
CA GLY A 99 12.03 -15.51 4.49
C GLY A 99 11.34 -16.48 3.52
N ARG A 100 10.12 -16.18 3.08
CA ARG A 100 9.36 -16.99 2.11
C ARG A 100 9.65 -16.55 0.68
N ILE A 101 9.64 -17.50 -0.25
CA ILE A 101 9.85 -17.23 -1.68
C ILE A 101 8.52 -16.80 -2.30
N ALA A 102 8.49 -15.63 -2.92
CA ALA A 102 7.32 -15.12 -3.63
C ALA A 102 7.03 -15.98 -4.87
N ALA A 103 5.77 -16.37 -5.05
CA ALA A 103 5.32 -17.06 -6.26
C ALA A 103 4.86 -16.08 -7.35
N GLU A 104 4.45 -14.88 -6.95
CA GLU A 104 4.01 -13.80 -7.83
C GLU A 104 4.80 -12.52 -7.59
N GLY A 105 4.75 -11.62 -8.56
CA GLY A 105 5.38 -10.31 -8.44
C GLY A 105 4.48 -9.32 -7.69
N ALA A 106 5.03 -8.61 -6.70
CA ALA A 106 4.27 -7.66 -5.89
C ALA A 106 4.48 -6.23 -6.39
N LEU A 107 3.39 -5.57 -6.78
CA LEU A 107 3.42 -4.25 -7.42
C LEU A 107 2.50 -3.26 -6.68
N PRO A 108 3.07 -2.30 -5.93
CA PRO A 108 2.34 -1.21 -5.30
C PRO A 108 2.36 0.08 -6.14
N TYR A 109 1.30 0.88 -6.07
CA TYR A 109 1.26 2.25 -6.60
C TYR A 109 1.15 3.29 -5.47
N PRO A 110 2.12 4.23 -5.38
CA PRO A 110 3.39 4.29 -6.12
C PRO A 110 4.41 3.21 -5.68
N PRO A 111 5.47 2.92 -6.46
CA PRO A 111 5.85 3.59 -7.72
C PRO A 111 5.24 2.99 -8.99
N GLY A 112 4.56 1.84 -8.92
CA GLY A 112 3.98 1.20 -10.11
C GLY A 112 4.92 0.24 -10.84
N VAL A 113 5.91 -0.30 -10.14
CA VAL A 113 6.82 -1.33 -10.63
C VAL A 113 6.96 -2.44 -9.60
N LEU A 114 7.41 -3.62 -10.03
CA LEU A 114 7.63 -4.75 -9.13
C LEU A 114 8.64 -4.40 -8.04
N CYS A 115 8.23 -4.60 -6.78
CA CYS A 115 9.11 -4.48 -5.61
C CYS A 115 9.61 -5.85 -5.13
N VAL A 116 8.86 -6.92 -5.44
CA VAL A 116 9.31 -8.31 -5.34
C VAL A 116 8.98 -8.99 -6.67
N VAL A 117 9.90 -9.78 -7.19
CA VAL A 117 9.74 -10.59 -8.40
C VAL A 117 9.54 -12.06 -8.00
N PRO A 118 8.79 -12.89 -8.77
CA PRO A 118 8.69 -14.32 -8.49
C PRO A 118 10.06 -14.97 -8.31
N GLY A 119 10.21 -15.77 -7.26
CA GLY A 119 11.47 -16.43 -6.90
C GLY A 119 12.38 -15.63 -5.96
N GLU A 120 12.05 -14.37 -5.67
CA GLU A 120 12.69 -13.59 -4.62
C GLU A 120 12.09 -13.85 -3.23
N VAL A 121 12.89 -13.60 -2.20
CA VAL A 121 12.50 -13.79 -0.80
C VAL A 121 11.90 -12.50 -0.23
N TRP A 122 10.69 -12.60 0.33
CA TRP A 122 10.07 -11.51 1.07
C TRP A 122 10.87 -11.13 2.32
N GLY A 123 11.03 -9.83 2.54
CA GLY A 123 11.78 -9.29 3.67
C GLY A 123 12.09 -7.81 3.51
N GLY A 124 12.90 -7.29 4.44
CA GLY A 124 13.56 -5.99 4.31
C GLY A 124 12.61 -4.82 4.07
N ALA A 125 13.07 -3.87 3.25
CA ALA A 125 12.34 -2.65 2.94
C ALA A 125 11.00 -2.92 2.24
N VAL A 126 10.96 -3.91 1.34
CA VAL A 126 9.76 -4.21 0.56
C VAL A 126 8.63 -4.71 1.46
N GLN A 127 8.91 -5.68 2.34
CA GLN A 127 7.89 -6.18 3.27
C GLN A 127 7.40 -5.06 4.19
N ARG A 128 8.32 -4.26 4.76
CA ARG A 128 7.97 -3.12 5.62
C ARG A 128 7.12 -2.08 4.90
N TYR A 129 7.38 -1.83 3.61
CA TYR A 129 6.58 -0.92 2.80
C TYR A 129 5.14 -1.44 2.64
N PHE A 130 4.96 -2.71 2.29
CA PHE A 130 3.61 -3.29 2.19
C PHE A 130 2.86 -3.29 3.53
N LEU A 131 3.55 -3.43 4.66
CA LEU A 131 2.92 -3.28 5.99
C LEU A 131 2.46 -1.84 6.26
N ALA A 132 3.20 -0.83 5.81
CA ALA A 132 2.77 0.56 5.88
C ALA A 132 1.52 0.80 5.01
N LEU A 133 1.46 0.20 3.82
CA LEU A 133 0.29 0.27 2.94
C LEU A 133 -0.93 -0.43 3.56
N GLU A 134 -0.74 -1.58 4.23
CA GLU A 134 -1.79 -2.27 4.99
C GLU A 134 -2.38 -1.36 6.07
N GLU A 135 -1.53 -0.65 6.83
CA GLU A 135 -1.99 0.30 7.85
C GLU A 135 -2.81 1.44 7.22
N GLY A 136 -2.34 1.98 6.09
CA GLY A 136 -3.05 3.01 5.32
C GLY A 136 -4.42 2.56 4.83
N ILE A 137 -4.53 1.33 4.31
CA ILE A 137 -5.81 0.74 3.87
C ILE A 137 -6.85 0.71 5.01
N ASN A 138 -6.41 0.47 6.23
CA ASN A 138 -7.30 0.34 7.39
C ASN A 138 -7.62 1.69 8.04
N ARG A 139 -6.64 2.60 8.16
CA ARG A 139 -6.82 3.89 8.84
C ARG A 139 -7.47 4.96 7.99
N LEU A 140 -7.23 4.92 6.67
CA LEU A 140 -7.60 5.97 5.72
C LEU A 140 -8.53 5.41 4.62
N PRO A 141 -9.72 4.90 4.98
CA PRO A 141 -10.64 4.35 3.99
C PRO A 141 -11.05 5.43 2.97
N GLY A 142 -10.98 5.09 1.68
CA GLY A 142 -11.15 6.03 0.57
C GLY A 142 -9.85 6.54 -0.05
N PHE A 143 -8.69 6.28 0.59
CA PHE A 143 -7.35 6.62 0.10
C PHE A 143 -6.44 5.39 -0.01
N SER A 144 -7.03 4.21 -0.20
CA SER A 144 -6.27 2.96 -0.31
C SER A 144 -5.42 2.97 -1.60
N PRO A 145 -4.12 2.61 -1.52
CA PRO A 145 -3.26 2.48 -2.68
C PRO A 145 -3.71 1.31 -3.57
N GLU A 146 -3.36 1.38 -4.85
CA GLU A 146 -3.55 0.25 -5.76
C GLU A 146 -2.42 -0.77 -5.58
N LEU A 147 -2.79 -2.04 -5.46
CA LEU A 147 -1.88 -3.16 -5.24
C LEU A 147 -2.19 -4.28 -6.25
N GLN A 148 -1.16 -4.85 -6.85
CA GLN A 148 -1.26 -6.01 -7.76
C GLN A 148 -0.29 -7.12 -7.33
N GLY A 149 -0.65 -8.37 -7.61
CA GLY A 149 0.09 -9.57 -7.17
C GLY A 149 0.06 -9.80 -5.65
N VAL A 150 -0.83 -9.09 -4.95
CA VAL A 150 -1.18 -9.31 -3.56
C VAL A 150 -2.70 -9.16 -3.41
N TYR A 151 -3.25 -9.77 -2.37
CA TYR A 151 -4.68 -9.90 -2.16
C TYR A 151 -5.06 -9.32 -0.81
N ILE A 152 -6.10 -8.49 -0.78
CA ILE A 152 -6.59 -7.88 0.45
C ILE A 152 -7.78 -8.70 0.94
N GLU A 153 -7.61 -9.40 2.06
CA GLU A 153 -8.70 -10.13 2.70
C GLU A 153 -9.10 -9.48 4.02
N LYS A 154 -10.38 -9.55 4.35
CA LYS A 154 -10.89 -9.19 5.68
C LYS A 154 -10.84 -10.44 6.54
N LYS A 155 -10.02 -10.43 7.58
CA LYS A 155 -10.09 -11.45 8.66
C LYS A 155 -10.92 -10.92 9.83
N ASP A 156 -11.13 -11.76 10.82
CA ASP A 156 -12.01 -11.49 11.96
C ASP A 156 -11.70 -10.13 12.61
N HIS A 157 -12.77 -9.40 12.96
CA HIS A 157 -12.78 -8.02 13.51
C HIS A 157 -12.63 -6.88 12.49
N GLY A 158 -12.70 -7.16 11.18
CA GLY A 158 -12.84 -6.11 10.15
C GLY A 158 -11.53 -5.44 9.71
N TRP A 159 -10.40 -5.86 10.27
CA TRP A 159 -9.08 -5.45 9.80
C TRP A 159 -8.73 -6.18 8.50
N LYS A 160 -8.33 -5.40 7.49
CA LYS A 160 -7.88 -5.89 6.19
C LYS A 160 -6.40 -6.25 6.26
N ARG A 161 -6.06 -7.46 5.84
CA ARG A 161 -4.68 -7.96 5.74
C ARG A 161 -4.30 -8.12 4.27
N ILE A 162 -3.05 -7.83 3.94
CA ILE A 162 -2.47 -8.09 2.62
C ILE A 162 -1.86 -9.49 2.63
N PHE A 163 -2.15 -10.28 1.61
CA PHE A 163 -1.65 -11.63 1.38
C PHE A 163 -0.91 -11.71 0.05
N GLY A 164 0.05 -12.62 -0.05
CA GLY A 164 0.67 -12.99 -1.32
C GLY A 164 0.87 -14.49 -1.41
N TYR A 165 0.91 -15.03 -2.63
CA TYR A 165 1.27 -16.42 -2.83
C TYR A 165 2.77 -16.64 -2.64
N MET A 166 3.10 -17.64 -1.84
CA MET A 166 4.46 -18.07 -1.55
C MET A 166 4.64 -19.51 -2.01
N ILE A 167 5.86 -19.87 -2.43
CA ILE A 167 6.21 -21.28 -2.69
C ILE A 167 6.09 -22.07 -1.36
N LYS A 168 5.45 -23.24 -1.41
CA LYS A 168 5.37 -24.16 -0.27
C LYS A 168 6.79 -24.63 0.12
N PRO A 169 7.07 -24.86 1.42
CA PRO A 169 8.37 -25.35 1.87
C PRO A 169 8.76 -26.71 1.30
#